data_AF-A0AAW1R7S2-F1
#
_entry.id   AF-A0AAW1R7S2-F1
#
_cell.length_a   1.000
_cell.length_b   1.000
_cell.length_c   1.000
_cell.angle_alpha   90.00
_cell.angle_beta   90.00
_cell.angle_gamma   90.00
#
_symmetry.space_group_name_H-M   'P 1'
#
loop_
_entity.id
_entity.type
_entity.pdbx_description
1 polymer ?
#
loop_
_entity_poly.entity_id
_entity_poly.type
_entity_poly.pdbx_seq_one_letter_code
_entity_poly.pdbx_strand_id
1 'polypeptide(L)'
;MGGKALTKLGISVRRLDLAAYEALKAEAVQLLQQYYRRVEAPPHLLDKTSFGDLDLLVAGPLREFDPVASTLSHGCVRNGSVLSFEYQSFQVDVITVKPEVFDLAMVTLAGEMGVVLGLLAKQAGLKLSGEKGLCIRYPCRNSLPHGALQGDDTPCKGARSLCTC
;
A
#
# COMPACT_ATOMS: atom_id res chain seq x y z
N MET A 1 -6.10 8.14 -9.91
CA MET A 1 -5.23 8.89 -8.97
C MET A 1 -4.06 8.00 -8.60
N GLY A 2 -2.86 8.53 -8.42
CA GLY A 2 -1.64 7.74 -8.20
C GLY A 2 -0.35 8.48 -8.61
N GLY A 3 0.84 7.98 -8.22
CA GLY A 3 2.14 8.50 -8.68
C GLY A 3 2.74 9.67 -7.89
N LYS A 4 2.52 9.73 -6.56
CA LYS A 4 3.00 10.84 -5.70
C LYS A 4 3.95 10.40 -4.58
N ALA A 5 4.26 9.11 -4.48
CA ALA A 5 5.06 8.59 -3.37
C ALA A 5 6.49 9.15 -3.42
N LEU A 6 7.03 9.32 -4.63
CA LEU A 6 8.40 9.76 -4.86
C LEU A 6 8.57 11.28 -4.94
N THR A 7 7.47 12.05 -4.96
CA THR A 7 7.53 13.52 -5.03
C THR A 7 8.29 14.13 -3.86
N LYS A 8 8.25 13.49 -2.68
CA LYS A 8 9.02 13.94 -1.51
C LYS A 8 10.54 13.83 -1.69
N LEU A 9 10.99 12.98 -2.61
CA LEU A 9 12.40 12.83 -2.98
C LEU A 9 12.79 13.74 -4.16
N GLY A 10 11.87 14.58 -4.66
CA GLY A 10 12.09 15.41 -5.85
C GLY A 10 12.11 14.62 -7.17
N ILE A 11 11.76 13.34 -7.14
CA ILE A 11 11.71 12.48 -8.33
C ILE A 11 10.39 12.74 -9.06
N SER A 12 10.51 13.17 -10.32
CA SER A 12 9.37 13.32 -11.23
C SER A 12 9.13 12.02 -11.98
N VAL A 13 7.89 11.56 -11.99
CA VAL A 13 7.46 10.38 -12.74
C VAL A 13 6.46 10.80 -13.82
N ARG A 14 6.54 10.15 -15.00
CA ARG A 14 5.63 10.37 -16.12
C ARG A 14 4.31 9.65 -15.87
N ARG A 15 3.27 10.05 -16.61
CA ARG A 15 2.07 9.23 -16.78
C ARG A 15 2.23 8.38 -18.04
N LEU A 16 1.63 7.18 -18.02
CA LEU A 16 1.61 6.28 -19.17
C LEU A 16 0.21 6.19 -19.77
N ASP A 17 0.14 5.94 -21.06
CA ASP A 17 -1.07 5.43 -21.71
C ASP A 17 -1.24 3.92 -21.45
N LEU A 18 -2.34 3.34 -21.92
CA LEU A 18 -2.63 1.93 -21.68
C LEU A 18 -1.57 0.99 -22.28
N ALA A 19 -1.12 1.25 -23.51
CA ALA A 19 -0.18 0.37 -24.19
C ALA A 19 1.19 0.35 -23.48
N ALA A 20 1.71 1.53 -23.13
CA ALA A 20 2.96 1.66 -22.41
C ALA A 20 2.86 1.13 -20.96
N TYR A 21 1.71 1.33 -20.31
CA TYR A 21 1.45 0.78 -18.98
C TYR A 21 1.44 -0.75 -18.98
N GLU A 22 0.75 -1.37 -19.93
CA GLU A 22 0.68 -2.84 -20.05
C GLU A 22 2.05 -3.46 -20.33
N ALA A 23 2.86 -2.82 -21.19
CA ALA A 23 4.24 -3.23 -21.46
C ALA A 23 5.12 -3.16 -20.18
N LEU A 24 5.11 -2.01 -19.49
CA LEU A 24 5.88 -1.83 -18.25
C LEU A 24 5.42 -2.79 -17.15
N LYS A 25 4.11 -3.05 -17.06
CA LYS A 25 3.54 -4.03 -16.12
C LYS A 25 4.09 -5.43 -16.37
N ALA A 26 4.11 -5.88 -17.62
CA ALA A 26 4.66 -7.20 -17.95
C ALA A 26 6.14 -7.31 -17.58
N GLU A 27 6.95 -6.30 -17.88
CA GLU A 27 8.36 -6.25 -17.51
C GLU A 27 8.58 -6.27 -15.99
N ALA A 28 7.85 -5.42 -15.25
CA ALA A 28 7.96 -5.33 -13.80
C ALA A 28 7.52 -6.63 -13.10
N VAL A 29 6.49 -7.30 -13.61
CA VAL A 29 6.07 -8.62 -13.11
C VAL A 29 7.19 -9.65 -13.32
N GLN A 30 7.75 -9.72 -14.53
CA GLN A 30 8.85 -10.67 -14.83
C GLN A 30 10.08 -10.42 -13.95
N LEU A 31 10.43 -9.14 -13.72
CA LEU A 31 11.52 -8.77 -12.81
C LEU A 31 11.25 -9.29 -11.40
N LEU A 32 10.08 -8.98 -10.83
CA LEU A 32 9.77 -9.31 -9.44
C LEU A 32 9.56 -10.80 -9.21
N GLN A 33 9.15 -11.57 -10.22
CA GLN A 33 9.04 -13.03 -10.14
C GLN A 33 10.39 -13.71 -9.82
N GLN A 34 11.50 -13.03 -10.06
CA GLN A 34 12.83 -13.50 -9.67
C GLN A 34 13.09 -13.40 -8.16
N TYR A 35 12.27 -12.63 -7.43
CA TYR A 35 12.44 -12.30 -6.01
C TYR A 35 11.28 -12.81 -5.14
N TYR A 36 10.12 -13.09 -5.74
CA TYR A 36 8.91 -13.49 -5.03
C TYR A 36 8.24 -14.68 -5.73
N ARG A 37 7.65 -15.57 -4.95
CA ARG A 37 6.90 -16.74 -5.47
C ARG A 37 5.64 -16.33 -6.22
N ARG A 38 4.98 -15.27 -5.76
CA ARG A 38 3.74 -14.77 -6.34
C ARG A 38 3.84 -13.27 -6.56
N VAL A 39 3.53 -12.83 -7.78
CA VAL A 39 3.53 -11.44 -8.20
C VAL A 39 2.33 -11.22 -9.11
N GLU A 40 1.44 -10.31 -8.73
CA GLU A 40 0.25 -9.97 -9.52
C GLU A 40 -0.05 -8.47 -9.44
N ALA A 41 -0.52 -7.91 -10.56
CA ALA A 41 -1.06 -6.56 -10.58
C ALA A 41 -2.59 -6.63 -10.48
N PRO A 42 -3.24 -5.81 -9.64
CA PRO A 42 -4.70 -5.76 -9.59
C PRO A 42 -5.26 -5.24 -10.93
N PRO A 43 -6.50 -5.63 -11.28
CA PRO A 43 -7.18 -5.09 -12.45
C PRO A 43 -7.40 -3.58 -12.29
N HIS A 44 -7.25 -2.85 -13.40
CA HIS A 44 -7.63 -1.43 -13.48
C HIS A 44 -9.03 -1.29 -14.10
N LEU A 45 -9.64 -0.10 -13.95
CA LEU A 45 -10.91 0.19 -14.62
C LEU A 45 -10.75 0.16 -16.15
N LEU A 46 -11.76 -0.37 -16.85
CA LEU A 46 -11.72 -0.62 -18.30
C LEU A 46 -11.50 0.65 -19.13
N ASP A 47 -12.14 1.76 -18.74
CA ASP A 47 -12.09 3.02 -19.49
C ASP A 47 -10.88 3.90 -19.12
N LYS A 48 -9.93 3.36 -18.36
CA LYS A 48 -8.75 4.10 -17.90
C LYS A 48 -7.72 4.19 -19.00
N THR A 49 -7.48 5.41 -19.48
CA THR A 49 -6.52 5.71 -20.55
C THR A 49 -5.22 6.32 -20.06
N SER A 50 -5.11 6.67 -18.77
CA SER A 50 -3.91 7.27 -18.18
C SER A 50 -3.57 6.74 -16.79
N PHE A 51 -2.32 6.31 -16.63
CA PHE A 51 -1.80 5.65 -15.44
C PHE A 51 -0.71 6.51 -14.78
N GLY A 52 -0.70 6.57 -13.45
CA GLY A 52 0.26 7.39 -12.69
C GLY A 52 1.29 6.57 -11.89
N ASP A 53 0.94 5.32 -11.63
CA ASP A 53 1.69 4.33 -10.88
C ASP A 53 1.24 2.92 -11.32
N LEU A 54 2.03 1.93 -10.93
CA LEU A 54 1.74 0.51 -11.04
C LEU A 54 1.82 -0.12 -9.65
N ASP A 55 0.70 -0.61 -9.14
CA ASP A 55 0.66 -1.44 -7.94
C ASP A 55 0.95 -2.90 -8.29
N LEU A 56 1.86 -3.53 -7.55
CA LEU A 56 2.15 -4.97 -7.65
C LEU A 56 2.07 -5.60 -6.27
N LEU A 57 1.18 -6.59 -6.10
CA LEU A 57 1.16 -7.42 -4.92
C LEU A 57 2.19 -8.53 -5.04
N VAL A 58 2.94 -8.73 -3.97
CA VAL A 58 3.97 -9.78 -3.90
C VAL A 58 3.85 -10.61 -2.62
N ALA A 59 4.11 -11.91 -2.73
CA ALA A 59 4.18 -12.80 -1.57
C ALA A 59 5.21 -13.92 -1.75
N GLY A 60 5.65 -14.46 -0.62
CA GLY A 60 6.63 -15.53 -0.55
C GLY A 60 7.99 -15.08 -1.09
N PRO A 61 8.72 -14.20 -0.38
CA PRO A 61 10.05 -13.78 -0.80
C PRO A 61 10.97 -14.99 -0.97
N LEU A 62 11.64 -15.06 -2.12
CA LEU A 62 12.66 -16.05 -2.46
C LEU A 62 14.05 -15.56 -2.06
N ARG A 63 14.27 -14.25 -2.19
CA ARG A 63 15.50 -13.53 -1.82
C ARG A 63 15.17 -12.06 -1.61
N GLU A 64 16.13 -11.31 -1.06
CA GLU A 64 15.98 -9.87 -0.86
C GLU A 64 15.91 -9.13 -2.20
N PHE A 65 14.97 -8.17 -2.29
CA PHE A 65 14.82 -7.28 -3.45
C PHE A 65 15.28 -5.88 -3.06
N ASP A 66 16.33 -5.40 -3.71
CA ASP A 66 16.80 -4.02 -3.62
C ASP A 66 16.43 -3.28 -4.92
N PRO A 67 15.46 -2.34 -4.90
CA PRO A 67 15.04 -1.62 -6.10
C PRO A 67 16.14 -0.71 -6.66
N VAL A 68 17.03 -0.16 -5.83
CA VAL A 68 18.09 0.75 -6.31
C VAL A 68 19.11 -0.04 -7.11
N ALA A 69 19.57 -1.18 -6.57
CA ALA A 69 20.52 -2.05 -7.25
C ALA A 69 19.90 -2.79 -8.44
N SER A 70 18.66 -3.26 -8.31
CA SER A 70 18.03 -4.16 -9.30
C SER A 70 17.47 -3.41 -10.51
N THR A 71 17.08 -2.14 -10.34
CA THR A 71 16.40 -1.39 -11.40
C THR A 71 17.07 -0.07 -11.76
N LEU A 72 18.24 0.21 -11.19
CA LEU A 72 18.92 1.50 -11.31
C LEU A 72 18.00 2.66 -10.90
N SER A 73 17.13 2.42 -9.92
CA SER A 73 16.18 3.43 -9.46
C SER A 73 16.91 4.62 -8.85
N HIS A 74 16.42 5.83 -9.15
CA HIS A 74 16.97 7.05 -8.56
C HIS A 74 16.55 7.24 -7.09
N GLY A 75 15.65 6.39 -6.58
CA GLY A 75 15.29 6.37 -5.16
C GLY A 75 14.04 5.54 -4.88
N CYS A 76 13.91 5.13 -3.62
CA CYS A 76 12.74 4.40 -3.14
C CYS A 76 12.25 4.96 -1.80
N VAL A 77 10.96 4.79 -1.52
CA VAL A 77 10.31 5.14 -0.26
C VAL A 77 9.59 3.90 0.26
N ARG A 78 9.75 3.61 1.56
CA ARG A 78 9.01 2.53 2.22
C ARG A 78 7.96 3.11 3.17
N ASN A 79 6.73 2.62 3.07
CA ASN A 79 5.62 2.96 3.96
C ASN A 79 4.90 1.68 4.41
N GLY A 80 5.28 1.17 5.58
CA GLY A 80 4.79 -0.12 6.06
C GLY A 80 5.22 -1.25 5.11
N SER A 81 4.24 -1.99 4.59
CA SER A 81 4.45 -3.08 3.64
C SER A 81 4.61 -2.64 2.18
N VAL A 82 4.46 -1.34 1.90
CA VAL A 82 4.57 -0.78 0.54
C VAL A 82 5.97 -0.24 0.32
N LEU A 83 6.61 -0.68 -0.74
CA LEU A 83 7.87 -0.15 -1.26
C LEU A 83 7.61 0.53 -2.61
N SER A 84 7.68 1.84 -2.63
CA SER A 84 7.55 2.66 -3.84
C SER A 84 8.92 2.97 -4.40
N PHE A 85 9.15 2.76 -5.69
CA PHE A 85 10.39 3.12 -6.36
C PHE A 85 10.14 3.60 -7.79
N GLU A 86 11.13 4.28 -8.37
CA GLU A 86 11.08 4.71 -9.76
C GLU A 86 11.65 3.61 -10.67
N TYR A 87 10.93 3.32 -11.75
CA TYR A 87 11.36 2.41 -12.82
C TYR A 87 10.97 3.00 -14.18
N GLN A 88 11.94 3.28 -15.05
CA GLN A 88 11.72 3.88 -16.38
C GLN A 88 10.88 5.16 -16.35
N SER A 89 11.20 6.03 -15.39
CA SER A 89 10.52 7.28 -15.06
C SER A 89 9.07 7.09 -14.66
N PHE A 90 8.67 5.90 -14.21
CA PHE A 90 7.32 5.57 -13.74
C PHE A 90 7.36 5.07 -12.29
N GLN A 91 6.33 5.35 -11.50
CA GLN A 91 6.28 4.87 -10.12
C GLN A 91 5.77 3.42 -10.09
N VAL A 92 6.50 2.54 -9.41
CA VAL A 92 6.10 1.16 -9.13
C VAL A 92 5.99 0.98 -7.61
N ASP A 93 4.84 0.51 -7.16
CA ASP A 93 4.51 0.27 -5.77
C ASP A 93 4.43 -1.24 -5.51
N VAL A 94 5.39 -1.77 -4.76
CA VAL A 94 5.45 -3.19 -4.39
C VAL A 94 4.82 -3.36 -3.01
N ILE A 95 3.68 -4.04 -2.97
CA ILE A 95 2.88 -4.28 -1.77
C ILE A 95 3.15 -5.71 -1.30
N THR A 96 3.94 -5.85 -0.24
CA THR A 96 4.27 -7.18 0.31
C THR A 96 3.14 -7.66 1.21
N VAL A 97 2.63 -8.86 0.97
CA VAL A 97 1.57 -9.48 1.78
C VAL A 97 1.92 -10.93 2.12
N LYS A 98 1.26 -11.47 3.15
CA LYS A 98 1.40 -12.89 3.47
C LYS A 98 0.66 -13.74 2.42
N PRO A 99 1.17 -14.94 2.06
CA PRO A 99 0.53 -15.80 1.07
C PRO A 99 -0.93 -16.11 1.36
N GLU A 100 -1.30 -16.25 2.64
CA GLU A 100 -2.63 -16.68 3.07
C GLU A 100 -3.71 -15.61 2.86
N VAL A 101 -3.31 -14.33 2.73
CA VAL A 101 -4.23 -13.20 2.54
C VAL A 101 -4.12 -12.58 1.15
N PHE A 102 -3.34 -13.18 0.25
CA PHE A 102 -3.01 -12.58 -1.05
C PHE A 102 -4.26 -12.26 -1.88
N ASP A 103 -5.19 -13.21 -2.00
CA ASP A 103 -6.39 -13.05 -2.83
C ASP A 103 -7.32 -11.97 -2.27
N LEU A 104 -7.44 -11.89 -0.94
CA LEU A 104 -8.17 -10.81 -0.30
C LEU A 104 -7.48 -9.45 -0.51
N ALA A 105 -6.15 -9.42 -0.42
CA ALA A 105 -5.36 -8.21 -0.60
C ALA A 105 -5.43 -7.68 -2.04
N MET A 106 -5.52 -8.56 -3.04
CA MET A 106 -5.72 -8.17 -4.45
C MET A 106 -6.95 -7.30 -4.67
N VAL A 107 -8.00 -7.52 -3.87
CA VAL A 107 -9.25 -6.74 -3.95
C VAL A 107 -9.24 -5.54 -3.01
N THR A 108 -8.62 -5.69 -1.83
CA THR A 108 -8.80 -4.73 -0.71
C THR A 108 -7.66 -3.74 -0.52
N LEU A 109 -6.44 -4.06 -0.98
CA LEU A 109 -5.24 -3.25 -0.71
C LEU A 109 -4.66 -2.56 -1.94
N ALA A 110 -5.03 -2.97 -3.15
CA ALA A 110 -4.43 -2.43 -4.36
C ALA A 110 -5.44 -2.10 -5.45
N GLY A 111 -4.98 -1.24 -6.36
CA GLY A 111 -5.80 -0.75 -7.45
C GLY A 111 -6.96 0.12 -6.97
N GLU A 112 -7.83 0.45 -7.92
CA GLU A 112 -8.89 1.44 -7.72
C GLU A 112 -10.03 0.88 -6.86
N MET A 113 -10.30 -0.42 -6.95
CA MET A 113 -11.31 -1.10 -6.12
C MET A 113 -10.95 -1.05 -4.64
N GLY A 114 -9.68 -1.29 -4.27
CA GLY A 114 -9.23 -1.20 -2.89
C GLY A 114 -9.44 0.21 -2.32
N VAL A 115 -9.18 1.25 -3.11
CA VAL A 115 -9.45 2.64 -2.73
C VAL A 115 -10.93 2.87 -2.47
N VAL A 116 -11.81 2.43 -3.38
CA VAL A 116 -13.27 2.60 -3.22
C VAL A 116 -13.80 1.85 -2.00
N LEU A 117 -13.42 0.58 -1.84
CA LEU A 117 -13.80 -0.24 -0.70
C LEU A 117 -13.31 0.37 0.62
N GLY A 118 -12.07 0.87 0.65
CA GLY A 118 -11.50 1.55 1.80
C GLY A 118 -12.29 2.82 2.19
N LEU A 119 -12.76 3.59 1.21
CA LEU A 119 -13.60 4.77 1.44
C LEU A 119 -14.97 4.38 2.01
N LEU A 120 -15.62 3.36 1.45
CA LEU A 120 -16.92 2.85 1.94
C LEU A 120 -16.81 2.31 3.37
N ALA A 121 -15.79 1.48 3.63
CA ALA A 121 -15.53 0.95 4.97
C ALA A 121 -15.33 2.10 5.98
N LYS A 122 -14.56 3.12 5.60
CA LYS A 122 -14.33 4.29 6.46
C LYS A 122 -15.62 5.04 6.78
N GLN A 123 -16.52 5.20 5.80
CA GLN A 123 -17.83 5.84 6.03
C GLN A 123 -18.70 5.03 7.00
N ALA A 124 -18.59 3.70 6.99
CA ALA A 124 -19.28 2.82 7.92
C ALA A 124 -18.62 2.72 9.32
N GLY A 125 -17.58 3.51 9.61
CA GLY A 125 -16.82 3.40 10.87
C GLY A 125 -15.92 2.16 10.95
N LEU A 126 -15.64 1.53 9.81
CA LEU A 126 -14.81 0.34 9.69
C LEU A 126 -13.44 0.68 9.08
N LYS A 127 -12.53 -0.27 9.13
CA LYS A 127 -11.24 -0.24 8.45
C LYS A 127 -11.03 -1.60 7.79
N LEU A 128 -10.93 -1.61 6.47
CA LEU A 128 -10.39 -2.76 5.75
C LEU A 128 -8.86 -2.75 5.90
N SER A 129 -8.33 -3.84 6.42
CA SER A 129 -6.90 -4.06 6.65
C SER A 129 -6.56 -5.39 6.01
N GLY A 130 -5.83 -5.41 4.89
CA GLY A 130 -5.61 -6.66 4.14
C GLY A 130 -5.07 -7.82 4.98
N GLU A 131 -4.15 -7.57 5.92
CA GLU A 131 -3.63 -8.63 6.80
C GLU A 131 -4.57 -9.06 7.94
N LYS A 132 -5.51 -8.20 8.34
CA LYS A 132 -6.35 -8.40 9.54
C LYS A 132 -7.85 -8.50 9.22
N GLY A 133 -8.21 -8.43 7.94
CA GLY A 133 -9.59 -8.37 7.48
C GLY A 133 -10.28 -7.05 7.82
N LEU A 134 -11.53 -7.15 8.25
CA LEU A 134 -12.40 -6.01 8.55
C LEU A 134 -12.35 -5.68 10.04
N CYS A 135 -11.86 -4.48 10.38
CA CYS A 135 -11.77 -4.02 11.76
C CYS A 135 -12.79 -2.91 12.02
N ILE A 136 -13.32 -2.86 13.24
CA ILE A 136 -14.10 -1.72 13.70
C ILE A 136 -13.13 -0.63 14.15
N ARG A 137 -13.34 0.62 13.73
CA ARG A 137 -12.63 1.75 14.33
C ARG A 137 -13.32 2.12 15.62
N TYR A 138 -12.82 1.58 16.72
CA TYR A 138 -13.25 2.05 18.03
C TYR A 138 -12.59 3.40 18.31
N PRO A 139 -13.34 4.50 18.47
CA PRO A 139 -12.75 5.72 18.98
C PRO A 139 -12.36 5.44 20.45
N CYS A 140 -11.08 5.50 20.78
CA CYS A 140 -10.68 5.65 22.17
C CYS A 140 -11.38 6.91 22.69
N ARG A 141 -12.42 6.76 23.52
CA ARG A 141 -12.93 7.87 24.31
C ARG A 141 -11.76 8.33 25.16
N ASN A 142 -11.24 9.52 24.88
CA ASN A 142 -10.50 10.26 25.90
C ASN A 142 -11.38 10.25 27.15
N SER A 143 -10.81 9.78 28.24
CA SER A 143 -11.39 9.68 29.57
C SER A 143 -12.42 10.77 29.85
N LEU A 144 -13.57 10.37 30.39
CA LEU A 144 -14.53 11.25 31.05
C LEU A 144 -13.78 12.28 31.93
N PRO A 145 -14.28 13.53 32.04
CA PRO A 145 -13.65 14.53 32.90
C PRO A 145 -13.49 13.95 34.31
N HIS A 146 -12.24 13.96 34.79
CA HIS A 146 -11.86 13.42 36.08
C HIS A 146 -12.67 14.06 37.21
N GLY A 147 -13.41 13.20 37.90
CA GLY A 147 -14.08 13.48 39.15
C GLY A 147 -14.52 12.19 39.83
N ALA A 148 -13.63 11.20 39.96
CA ALA A 148 -13.68 10.17 41.00
C ALA A 148 -12.52 9.15 40.86
N LEU A 149 -11.67 9.18 41.90
CA LEU A 149 -10.83 8.10 42.43
C LEU A 149 -9.46 7.82 41.77
N GLN A 150 -8.47 8.04 42.63
CA GLN A 150 -7.02 7.87 42.52
C GLN A 150 -6.56 6.50 42.03
N GLY A 151 -5.50 6.53 41.24
CA GLY A 151 -4.58 5.43 40.96
C GLY A 151 -3.48 5.95 40.05
N ASP A 152 -2.29 6.14 40.61
CA ASP A 152 -1.08 6.50 39.87
C ASP A 152 -0.82 5.53 38.70
N ASP A 153 -0.49 6.08 37.53
CA ASP A 153 0.62 5.65 36.66
C ASP A 153 0.61 6.46 35.36
N THR A 154 1.59 7.35 35.21
CA THR A 154 1.93 8.04 33.94
C THR A 154 2.84 7.07 33.15
N PRO A 155 2.82 6.94 31.79
CA PRO A 155 2.72 8.01 30.78
C PRO A 155 1.83 7.66 29.55
N CYS A 156 1.41 8.55 28.64
CA CYS A 156 2.25 9.17 27.59
C CYS A 156 1.45 10.22 26.81
N LYS A 157 2.10 11.37 26.53
CA LYS A 157 1.69 12.34 25.50
C LYS A 157 1.79 11.69 24.11
N GLY A 158 0.75 11.86 23.30
CA GLY A 158 0.73 11.47 21.88
C GLY A 158 -0.20 10.29 21.60
N ALA A 159 -1.49 10.45 21.86
CA ALA A 159 -2.51 9.44 21.55
C ALA A 159 -2.61 9.19 20.04
N ARG A 160 -1.79 8.27 19.52
CA ARG A 160 -2.14 7.52 18.32
C ARG A 160 -3.29 6.61 18.72
N SER A 161 -4.43 6.75 18.05
CA SER A 161 -5.59 5.88 18.21
C SER A 161 -5.14 4.42 18.27
N LEU A 162 -5.25 3.79 19.44
CA LEU A 162 -5.03 2.37 19.59
C LEU A 162 -6.16 1.66 18.86
N CYS A 163 -5.89 1.28 17.61
CA CYS A 163 -6.73 0.33 16.89
C CYS A 163 -6.49 -1.04 17.53
N THR A 164 -7.41 -1.51 18.36
CA THR A 164 -7.51 -2.93 18.67
C THR A 164 -7.95 -3.64 17.39
N CYS A 165 -7.08 -4.51 16.88
CA CYS A 165 -7.44 -5.56 15.94
C CYS A 165 -7.26 -6.88 16.66
#